data_AF-A0A7S3UKD6-F1
#
_entry.id   AF-A0A7S3UKD6-F1
#
_cell.length_a   1.000
_cell.length_b   1.000
_cell.length_c   1.000
_cell.angle_alpha   90.00
_cell.angle_beta   90.00
_cell.angle_gamma   90.00
#
_symmetry.space_group_name_H-M   'P 1'
#
loop_
_entity.id
_entity.type
_entity.pdbx_description
1 polymer ?
#
loop_
_entity_poly.entity_id
_entity_poly.type
_entity_poly.pdbx_seq_one_letter_code
_entity_poly.pdbx_strand_id
1 'polypeptide(L)'
;NIRIILIGTSPCFILCYLWQALAHTSWQLLFERVLVGIVVGVESVAAPTYIGEASPTKIRGMLGAANQLAVTIGILLAYALGMAFRTSANSVDPNATSQTFCNWRDVSWIYLIPSGLLGLLVFFVPESPRWLAEHKGLEAAKKVLLRLHGTDENDPDVAVELKAYEVTVEAQKAKSGMTQKERFNDAMSGLRKYWIQVVIGVVLQICQQLSGINAVIFYQTTIFQAAGISNKET
;
A
#
# COMPACT_ATOMS: atom_id res chain seq x y z
N ASN A 1 -11.10 -5.63 9.77
CA ASN A 1 -11.61 -5.97 8.41
C ASN A 1 -10.83 -5.14 7.40
N ILE A 2 -9.92 -5.77 6.64
CA ILE A 2 -9.01 -5.08 5.71
C ILE A 2 -9.77 -4.40 4.56
N ARG A 3 -10.86 -5.01 4.10
CA ARG A 3 -11.69 -4.44 3.03
C ARG A 3 -12.30 -3.10 3.44
N ILE A 4 -12.80 -2.98 4.68
CA ILE A 4 -13.32 -1.70 5.19
C ILE A 4 -12.23 -0.63 5.23
N ILE A 5 -11.00 -1.01 5.59
CA ILE A 5 -9.85 -0.10 5.58
C ILE A 5 -9.60 0.40 4.16
N LEU A 6 -9.53 -0.49 3.17
CA LEU A 6 -9.31 -0.15 1.76
C LEU A 6 -10.44 0.72 1.18
N ILE A 7 -11.70 0.42 1.52
CA ILE A 7 -12.86 1.23 1.11
C ILE A 7 -12.77 2.62 1.76
N GLY A 8 -12.34 2.71 3.01
CA GLY A 8 -12.20 3.97 3.73
C GLY A 8 -11.03 4.85 3.24
N THR A 9 -9.92 4.26 2.81
CA THR A 9 -8.76 5.00 2.29
C THR A 9 -8.95 5.49 0.86
N SER A 10 -9.75 4.79 0.05
CA SER A 10 -10.04 5.14 -1.35
C SER A 10 -10.55 6.58 -1.57
N PRO A 11 -11.61 7.06 -0.88
CA PRO A 11 -12.05 8.45 -1.02
C PRO A 11 -11.02 9.45 -0.49
N CYS A 12 -10.19 9.06 0.49
CA CYS A 12 -9.14 9.93 1.01
C CYS A 12 -8.08 10.25 -0.06
N PHE A 13 -7.72 9.29 -0.91
CA PHE A 13 -6.81 9.56 -2.05
C PHE A 13 -7.37 10.60 -3.02
N ILE A 14 -8.65 10.44 -3.39
CA ILE A 14 -9.35 11.37 -4.28
C ILE A 14 -9.35 12.77 -3.66
N LEU A 15 -9.65 12.88 -2.37
CA LEU A 15 -9.66 14.16 -1.65
C LEU A 15 -8.25 14.77 -1.56
N CYS A 16 -7.20 13.98 -1.33
CA CYS A 16 -5.82 14.49 -1.27
C CYS A 16 -5.37 15.06 -2.62
N TYR A 17 -5.57 14.31 -3.72
CA TYR A 17 -5.18 14.79 -5.06
C TYR A 17 -6.04 15.96 -5.55
N LEU A 18 -7.32 15.99 -5.18
CA LEU A 18 -8.21 17.13 -5.46
C LEU A 18 -7.75 18.38 -4.69
N TRP A 19 -7.41 18.21 -3.40
CA TRP A 19 -6.85 19.30 -2.60
C TRP A 19 -5.53 19.79 -3.19
N GLN A 20 -4.65 18.87 -3.59
CA GLN A 20 -3.40 19.21 -4.23
C GLN A 20 -3.66 20.07 -5.47
N ALA A 21 -4.52 19.62 -6.39
CA ALA A 21 -4.84 20.36 -7.62
C ALA A 21 -5.38 21.78 -7.38
N LEU A 22 -6.14 21.97 -6.29
CA LEU A 22 -6.74 23.25 -5.90
C LEU A 22 -5.84 24.11 -4.97
N ALA A 23 -4.64 23.65 -4.62
CA ALA A 23 -3.78 24.37 -3.69
C ALA A 23 -3.21 25.66 -4.30
N HIS A 24 -3.26 26.73 -3.51
CA HIS A 24 -2.74 28.07 -3.87
C HIS A 24 -1.58 28.52 -2.96
N THR A 25 -1.36 27.86 -1.83
CA THR A 25 -0.31 28.20 -0.87
C THR A 25 0.56 27.00 -0.53
N SER A 26 1.84 27.24 -0.21
CA SER A 26 2.78 26.18 0.15
C SER A 26 2.36 25.41 1.41
N TRP A 27 1.72 26.09 2.38
CA TRP A 27 1.20 25.44 3.59
C TRP A 27 0.09 24.41 3.28
N GLN A 28 -0.76 24.68 2.29
CA GLN A 28 -1.78 23.72 1.87
C GLN A 28 -1.16 22.45 1.28
N LEU A 29 -0.08 22.60 0.49
CA LEU A 29 0.67 21.46 -0.06
C LEU A 29 1.37 20.67 1.06
N LEU A 30 1.99 21.34 2.03
CA LEU A 30 2.63 20.64 3.16
C LEU A 30 1.63 19.83 3.98
N PHE A 31 0.44 20.39 4.22
CA PHE A 31 -0.61 19.68 4.95
C PHE A 31 -1.15 18.49 4.17
N GLU A 32 -1.40 18.66 2.88
CA GLU A 32 -1.78 17.58 1.96
C GLU A 32 -0.74 16.44 1.98
N ARG A 33 0.57 16.76 1.97
CA ARG A 33 1.64 15.76 2.04
C ARG A 33 1.61 14.91 3.30
N VAL A 34 1.24 15.50 4.44
CA VAL A 34 1.05 14.75 5.69
C VAL A 34 -0.16 13.84 5.57
N LEU A 35 -1.28 14.34 5.04
CA LEU A 35 -2.51 13.57 4.87
C LEU A 35 -2.30 12.36 3.94
N VAL A 36 -1.76 12.58 2.74
CA VAL A 36 -1.50 11.50 1.79
C VAL A 36 -0.49 10.50 2.38
N GLY A 37 0.49 10.95 3.15
CA GLY A 37 1.43 10.09 3.86
C GLY A 37 0.75 9.14 4.86
N ILE A 38 -0.27 9.62 5.59
CA ILE A 38 -1.07 8.77 6.49
C ILE A 38 -1.86 7.73 5.68
N VAL A 39 -2.51 8.15 4.59
CA VAL A 39 -3.32 7.25 3.76
C VAL A 39 -2.44 6.16 3.13
N VAL A 40 -1.30 6.53 2.55
CA VAL A 40 -0.31 5.59 1.99
C VAL A 40 0.27 4.69 3.08
N GLY A 41 0.51 5.21 4.28
CA GLY A 41 0.97 4.42 5.43
C GLY A 41 -0.01 3.31 5.78
N VAL A 42 -1.30 3.61 5.86
CA VAL A 42 -2.35 2.60 6.11
C VAL A 42 -2.41 1.58 4.98
N GLU A 43 -2.36 2.04 3.73
CA GLU A 43 -2.42 1.16 2.56
C GLU A 43 -1.22 0.22 2.45
N SER A 44 -0.01 0.71 2.76
CA SER A 44 1.24 -0.07 2.73
C SER A 44 1.23 -1.28 3.67
N VAL A 45 0.37 -1.28 4.68
CA VAL A 45 0.12 -2.43 5.56
C VAL A 45 -1.07 -3.24 5.06
N ALA A 46 -2.15 -2.57 4.67
CA ALA A 46 -3.40 -3.20 4.28
C ALA A 46 -3.28 -4.06 3.00
N ALA A 47 -2.66 -3.52 1.95
CA ALA A 47 -2.53 -4.18 0.65
C ALA A 47 -1.74 -5.50 0.70
N PRO A 48 -0.48 -5.54 1.19
CA PRO A 48 0.27 -6.80 1.26
C PRO A 48 -0.36 -7.80 2.24
N THR A 49 -1.01 -7.33 3.32
CA THR A 49 -1.73 -8.23 4.22
C THR A 49 -2.93 -8.87 3.52
N TYR A 50 -3.72 -8.08 2.77
CA TYR A 50 -4.84 -8.62 1.99
C TYR A 50 -4.37 -9.63 0.96
N ILE A 51 -3.30 -9.32 0.21
CA ILE A 51 -2.71 -10.25 -0.76
C ILE A 51 -2.27 -11.53 -0.05
N GLY A 52 -1.62 -11.44 1.10
CA GLY A 52 -1.21 -12.61 1.88
C GLY A 52 -2.38 -13.48 2.36
N GLU A 53 -3.52 -12.87 2.72
CA GLU A 53 -4.71 -13.58 3.21
C GLU A 53 -5.61 -14.11 2.09
N ALA A 54 -5.63 -13.48 0.92
CA ALA A 54 -6.48 -13.87 -0.20
C ALA A 54 -5.77 -14.79 -1.20
N SER A 55 -4.44 -14.87 -1.17
CA SER A 55 -3.67 -15.65 -2.13
C SER A 55 -3.44 -17.11 -1.71
N PRO A 56 -3.51 -18.05 -2.67
CA PRO A 56 -3.08 -19.42 -2.46
C PRO A 56 -1.62 -19.47 -2.04
N THR A 57 -1.29 -20.36 -1.10
CA THR A 57 0.07 -20.49 -0.54
C THR A 57 1.16 -20.66 -1.61
N LYS A 58 0.87 -21.32 -2.74
CA LYS A 58 1.83 -21.57 -3.85
C LYS A 58 2.22 -20.30 -4.63
N ILE A 59 1.29 -19.36 -4.81
CA ILE A 59 1.51 -18.15 -5.65
C ILE A 59 1.57 -16.85 -4.84
N ARG A 60 1.44 -16.93 -3.50
CA ARG A 60 1.49 -15.79 -2.59
C ARG A 60 2.71 -14.89 -2.80
N GLY A 61 3.89 -15.49 -2.96
CA GLY A 61 5.12 -14.74 -3.21
C GLY A 61 5.09 -13.95 -4.52
N MET A 62 4.55 -14.55 -5.59
CA MET A 62 4.41 -13.91 -6.90
C MET A 62 3.42 -12.74 -6.85
N LEU A 63 2.27 -12.93 -6.19
CA LEU A 63 1.28 -11.85 -6.02
C LEU A 63 1.81 -10.72 -5.14
N GLY A 64 2.60 -11.04 -4.11
CA GLY A 64 3.33 -10.05 -3.32
C GLY A 64 4.34 -9.26 -4.15
N ALA A 65 5.10 -9.93 -5.01
CA ALA A 65 6.02 -9.27 -5.94
C ALA A 65 5.29 -8.39 -6.98
N ALA A 66 4.12 -8.84 -7.46
CA ALA A 66 3.28 -8.06 -8.39
C ALA A 66 2.84 -6.72 -7.77
N ASN A 67 2.53 -6.69 -6.46
CA ASN A 67 2.23 -5.44 -5.75
C ASN A 67 3.42 -4.48 -5.75
N GLN A 68 4.62 -4.97 -5.47
CA GLN A 68 5.83 -4.14 -5.52
C GLN A 68 6.13 -3.66 -6.94
N LEU A 69 5.90 -4.50 -7.95
CA LEU A 69 5.99 -4.13 -9.36
C LEU A 69 5.02 -3.00 -9.71
N ALA A 70 3.78 -3.05 -9.23
CA ALA A 70 2.79 -2.00 -9.43
C ALA A 70 3.25 -0.66 -8.84
N VAL A 71 3.85 -0.67 -7.64
CA VAL A 71 4.45 0.54 -7.04
C VAL A 71 5.56 1.10 -7.94
N THR A 72 6.46 0.26 -8.44
CA THR A 72 7.54 0.68 -9.34
C THR A 72 7.00 1.23 -10.66
N ILE A 73 5.96 0.62 -11.25
CA ILE A 73 5.28 1.11 -12.44
C ILE A 73 4.63 2.47 -12.16
N GLY A 74 4.01 2.65 -10.99
CA GLY A 74 3.44 3.93 -10.57
C GLY A 74 4.49 5.05 -10.50
N ILE A 75 5.66 4.76 -9.93
CA ILE A 75 6.79 5.69 -9.88
C ILE A 75 7.28 6.03 -11.30
N LEU A 76 7.40 5.04 -12.18
CA LEU A 76 7.79 5.25 -13.58
C LEU A 76 6.80 6.15 -14.32
N LEU A 77 5.50 5.89 -14.17
CA LEU A 77 4.43 6.71 -14.75
C LEU A 77 4.47 8.14 -14.20
N ALA A 78 4.76 8.32 -12.91
CA ALA A 78 4.90 9.64 -12.31
C ALA A 78 6.02 10.45 -12.97
N TYR A 79 7.17 9.82 -13.27
CA TYR A 79 8.25 10.48 -14.00
C TYR A 79 7.90 10.73 -15.46
N ALA A 80 7.24 9.79 -16.14
CA ALA A 80 6.80 9.97 -17.52
C ALA A 80 5.83 11.17 -17.65
N LEU A 81 4.86 11.28 -16.73
CA LEU A 81 3.96 12.44 -16.66
C LEU A 81 4.73 13.71 -16.32
N GLY A 82 5.68 13.64 -15.38
CA GLY A 82 6.58 14.75 -15.05
C GLY A 82 7.34 15.31 -16.26
N MET A 83 7.79 14.43 -17.17
CA MET A 83 8.42 14.82 -18.44
C MET A 83 7.42 15.36 -19.47
N ALA A 84 6.27 14.71 -19.61
CA ALA A 84 5.25 15.08 -20.60
C ALA A 84 4.62 16.46 -20.33
N PHE A 85 4.50 16.85 -19.05
CA PHE A 85 3.92 18.13 -18.62
C PHE A 85 4.98 19.17 -18.24
N ARG A 86 6.22 19.07 -18.77
CA ARG A 86 7.24 20.11 -18.63
C ARG A 86 6.77 21.40 -19.30
N THR A 87 6.94 22.53 -18.61
CA THR A 87 6.48 23.85 -19.07
C THR A 87 7.67 24.77 -19.30
N SER A 88 7.63 25.61 -20.35
CA SER A 88 8.50 26.79 -20.45
C SER A 88 8.30 27.68 -19.22
N ALA A 89 9.35 27.86 -18.41
CA ALA A 89 9.27 28.44 -17.07
C ALA A 89 8.54 29.80 -17.04
N ASN A 90 7.27 29.75 -16.63
CA ASN A 90 6.49 30.89 -16.13
C ASN A 90 6.25 30.74 -14.61
N SER A 91 7.22 30.14 -13.93
CA SER A 91 7.21 29.91 -12.48
C SER A 91 7.80 31.12 -11.76
N VAL A 92 7.26 31.45 -10.58
CA VAL A 92 7.79 32.51 -9.70
C VAL A 92 9.02 32.03 -8.90
N ASP A 93 9.34 30.73 -8.98
CA ASP A 93 10.52 30.15 -8.33
C ASP A 93 11.81 30.53 -9.08
N PRO A 94 12.76 31.21 -8.43
CA PRO A 94 14.03 31.63 -9.06
C PRO A 94 14.89 30.47 -9.58
N ASN A 95 14.66 29.23 -9.14
CA ASN A 95 15.39 28.04 -9.59
C ASN A 95 14.65 27.22 -10.66
N ALA A 96 13.43 27.63 -11.05
CA ALA A 96 12.62 26.89 -12.01
C ALA A 96 13.02 27.24 -13.44
N THR A 97 13.77 26.33 -14.07
CA THR A 97 14.06 26.38 -15.51
C THR A 97 12.95 25.69 -16.31
N SER A 98 12.78 26.05 -17.59
CA SER A 98 11.82 25.42 -18.52
C SER A 98 11.96 23.90 -18.66
N GLN A 99 13.11 23.37 -18.25
CA GLN A 99 13.44 21.95 -18.32
C GLN A 99 13.24 21.22 -16.98
N THR A 100 12.95 21.96 -15.91
CA THR A 100 12.84 21.41 -14.54
C THR A 100 11.42 21.55 -13.98
N PHE A 101 10.64 22.52 -14.48
CA PHE A 101 9.30 22.78 -13.99
C PHE A 101 8.24 21.99 -14.75
N CYS A 102 7.43 21.23 -14.00
CA CYS A 102 6.25 20.50 -14.49
C CYS A 102 4.98 21.22 -14.02
N ASN A 103 3.93 21.24 -14.85
CA ASN A 103 2.60 21.67 -14.41
C ASN A 103 1.99 20.61 -13.47
N TRP A 104 2.44 20.64 -12.22
CA TRP A 104 2.07 19.68 -11.19
C TRP A 104 0.56 19.64 -10.92
N ARG A 105 -0.19 20.71 -11.21
CA ARG A 105 -1.65 20.74 -11.08
C ARG A 105 -2.33 19.82 -12.09
N ASP A 106 -1.90 19.86 -13.35
CA ASP A 106 -2.44 18.98 -14.40
C ASP A 106 -2.12 17.52 -14.07
N VAL A 107 -0.92 17.26 -13.56
CA VAL A 107 -0.52 15.92 -13.09
C VAL A 107 -1.40 15.46 -11.92
N SER A 108 -1.73 16.34 -10.97
CA SER A 108 -2.68 16.03 -9.88
C SER A 108 -4.08 15.69 -10.39
N TRP A 109 -4.59 16.38 -11.42
CA TRP A 109 -5.87 16.04 -12.04
C TRP A 109 -5.83 14.64 -12.69
N ILE A 110 -4.72 14.28 -13.31
CA ILE A 110 -4.54 12.95 -13.92
C ILE A 110 -4.53 11.85 -12.85
N TYR A 111 -3.91 12.08 -11.69
CA TYR A 111 -3.89 11.09 -10.59
C TYR A 111 -5.26 10.79 -9.99
N LEU A 112 -6.26 11.67 -10.15
CA LEU A 112 -7.63 11.35 -9.75
C LEU A 112 -8.20 10.16 -10.51
N ILE A 113 -7.75 9.90 -11.75
CA ILE A 113 -8.22 8.78 -12.57
C ILE A 113 -7.85 7.42 -11.93
N PRO A 114 -6.56 7.09 -11.68
CA PRO A 114 -6.20 5.85 -11.03
C PRO A 114 -6.72 5.77 -9.58
N SER A 115 -6.81 6.87 -8.84
CA SER A 115 -7.43 6.86 -7.50
C SER A 115 -8.92 6.54 -7.54
N GLY A 116 -9.66 7.11 -8.48
CA GLY A 116 -11.08 6.81 -8.70
C GLY A 116 -11.28 5.37 -9.16
N LEU A 117 -10.44 4.88 -10.07
CA LEU A 117 -10.46 3.49 -10.53
C LEU A 117 -10.20 2.52 -9.37
N LEU A 118 -9.18 2.77 -8.55
CA LEU A 118 -8.90 1.98 -7.36
C LEU A 118 -10.12 1.96 -6.42
N GLY A 119 -10.69 3.13 -6.13
CA GLY A 119 -11.87 3.23 -5.27
C GLY A 119 -13.06 2.44 -5.80
N LEU A 120 -13.29 2.43 -7.11
CA LEU A 120 -14.34 1.63 -7.74
C LEU A 120 -14.03 0.13 -7.65
N LEU A 121 -12.80 -0.29 -7.96
CA LEU A 121 -12.39 -1.69 -7.97
C LEU A 121 -12.45 -2.32 -6.57
N VAL A 122 -12.11 -1.57 -5.52
CA VAL A 122 -12.14 -2.06 -4.13
C VAL A 122 -13.53 -2.51 -3.69
N PHE A 123 -14.62 -1.97 -4.26
CA PHE A 123 -15.98 -2.45 -3.95
C PHE A 123 -16.21 -3.90 -4.39
N PHE A 124 -15.58 -4.33 -5.48
CA PHE A 124 -15.69 -5.68 -6.03
C PHE A 124 -14.77 -6.70 -5.35
N VAL A 125 -13.79 -6.23 -4.59
CA VAL A 125 -12.85 -7.08 -3.86
C VAL A 125 -13.58 -7.81 -2.72
N PRO A 126 -13.52 -9.16 -2.63
CA PRO A 126 -14.18 -9.91 -1.58
C PRO A 126 -13.50 -9.68 -0.21
N GLU A 127 -14.23 -9.95 0.88
CA GLU A 127 -13.65 -9.89 2.23
C GLU A 127 -12.54 -10.94 2.41
N SER A 128 -11.59 -10.66 3.30
CA SER A 128 -10.52 -11.61 3.62
C SER A 128 -11.11 -12.94 4.12
N PRO A 129 -10.71 -14.10 3.55
CA PRO A 129 -11.14 -15.42 4.01
C PRO A 129 -10.86 -15.66 5.49
N ARG A 130 -9.71 -15.18 5.98
CA ARG A 130 -9.32 -15.28 7.39
C ARG A 130 -10.28 -14.50 8.29
N TRP A 131 -10.60 -13.26 7.92
CA TRP A 131 -11.54 -12.44 8.70
C TRP A 131 -12.95 -13.03 8.70
N LEU A 132 -13.39 -13.60 7.56
CA LEU A 132 -14.66 -14.31 7.44
C LEU A 132 -14.72 -15.54 8.34
N ALA A 133 -13.64 -16.33 8.42
CA ALA A 133 -13.57 -17.50 9.30
C ALA A 133 -13.78 -17.12 10.77
N GLU A 134 -13.19 -16.00 11.20
CA GLU A 134 -13.27 -15.51 12.57
C GLU A 134 -14.65 -14.95 12.92
N HIS A 135 -15.30 -14.22 12.01
CA HIS A 135 -16.52 -13.44 12.32
C HIS A 135 -17.82 -14.03 11.77
N LYS A 136 -17.79 -14.74 10.64
CA LYS A 136 -18.97 -15.28 9.94
C LYS A 136 -18.97 -16.81 9.83
N GLY A 137 -17.93 -17.47 10.34
CA GLY A 137 -17.80 -18.93 10.37
C GLY A 137 -17.04 -19.51 9.17
N LEU A 138 -16.62 -20.77 9.32
CA LEU A 138 -15.77 -21.48 8.35
C LEU A 138 -16.46 -21.67 6.99
N GLU A 139 -17.78 -21.84 6.95
CA GLU A 139 -18.54 -21.98 5.70
C GLU A 139 -18.48 -20.70 4.83
N ALA A 140 -18.56 -19.53 5.45
CA ALA A 140 -18.43 -18.26 4.75
C ALA A 140 -17.01 -18.06 4.20
N ALA A 141 -15.99 -18.46 4.97
CA ALA A 141 -14.60 -18.45 4.54
C ALA A 141 -14.36 -19.39 3.36
N LYS A 142 -14.88 -20.62 3.44
CA LYS A 142 -14.79 -21.64 2.37
C LYS A 142 -15.34 -21.11 1.06
N LYS A 143 -16.55 -20.52 1.06
CA LYS A 143 -17.18 -19.98 -0.14
C LYS A 143 -16.33 -18.91 -0.83
N VAL A 144 -15.71 -18.02 -0.05
CA VAL A 144 -14.85 -16.97 -0.60
C VAL A 144 -13.50 -17.53 -1.06
N LEU A 145 -12.93 -18.49 -0.33
CA LEU A 145 -11.69 -19.16 -0.72
C LEU A 145 -11.84 -19.90 -2.06
N LEU A 146 -12.94 -20.65 -2.24
CA LEU A 146 -13.26 -21.32 -3.51
C LEU A 146 -13.40 -20.33 -4.66
N ARG A 147 -14.04 -19.18 -4.41
CA ARG A 147 -14.17 -18.12 -5.42
C ARG A 147 -12.83 -17.46 -5.77
N LEU A 148 -11.94 -17.28 -4.80
CA LEU A 148 -10.63 -16.67 -5.00
C LEU A 148 -9.65 -17.61 -5.71
N HIS A 149 -9.68 -18.90 -5.37
CA HIS A 149 -8.79 -19.90 -5.95
C HIS A 149 -9.31 -20.40 -7.31
N GLY A 150 -10.63 -20.29 -7.56
CA GLY A 150 -11.25 -20.79 -8.79
C GLY A 150 -11.23 -22.32 -8.88
N THR A 151 -11.14 -23.02 -7.73
CA THR A 151 -11.04 -24.48 -7.64
C THR A 151 -12.30 -25.10 -7.03
N ASP A 152 -12.46 -26.41 -7.24
CA ASP A 152 -13.58 -27.20 -6.72
C ASP A 152 -13.50 -27.44 -5.21
N GLU A 153 -14.64 -27.79 -4.62
CA GLU A 153 -14.82 -27.98 -3.17
C GLU A 153 -13.90 -29.03 -2.53
N ASN A 154 -13.30 -29.91 -3.35
CA ASN A 154 -12.43 -31.01 -2.96
C ASN A 154 -10.93 -30.72 -3.10
N ASP A 155 -10.53 -29.47 -3.34
CA ASP A 155 -9.10 -29.13 -3.42
C ASP A 155 -8.41 -29.35 -2.05
N PRO A 156 -7.39 -30.22 -1.97
CA PRO A 156 -6.66 -30.46 -0.73
C PRO A 156 -6.00 -29.20 -0.16
N ASP A 157 -5.62 -28.22 -1.00
CA ASP A 157 -5.01 -26.98 -0.53
C ASP A 157 -6.03 -26.11 0.23
N VAL A 158 -7.29 -26.08 -0.24
CA VAL A 158 -8.41 -25.39 0.41
C VAL A 158 -8.72 -26.02 1.77
N ALA A 159 -8.73 -27.35 1.86
CA ALA A 159 -8.99 -28.07 3.10
C ALA A 159 -7.89 -27.83 4.17
N VAL A 160 -6.62 -27.74 3.74
CA VAL A 160 -5.50 -27.43 4.64
C VAL A 160 -5.58 -25.99 5.16
N GLU A 161 -5.88 -25.02 4.30
CA GLU A 161 -6.02 -23.62 4.70
C GLU A 161 -7.23 -23.41 5.63
N LEU A 162 -8.36 -24.08 5.37
CA LEU A 162 -9.52 -24.08 6.27
C LEU A 162 -9.21 -24.64 7.66
N LYS A 163 -8.49 -25.75 7.75
CA LYS A 163 -8.04 -26.32 9.03
C LYS A 163 -7.08 -25.37 9.77
N ALA A 164 -6.18 -24.70 9.04
CA ALA A 164 -5.31 -23.69 9.64
C ALA A 164 -6.12 -22.52 10.21
N TYR A 165 -7.16 -22.07 9.51
CA TYR A 165 -8.06 -21.04 10.01
C TYR A 165 -8.85 -21.51 11.23
N GLU A 166 -9.38 -22.73 11.24
CA GLU A 166 -10.10 -23.32 12.37
C GLU A 166 -9.26 -23.30 13.66
N VAL A 167 -8.02 -23.78 13.60
CA VAL A 167 -7.08 -23.75 14.74
C VAL A 167 -6.84 -22.31 15.23
N THR A 168 -6.69 -21.35 14.32
CA THR A 168 -6.51 -19.94 14.72
C THR A 168 -7.75 -19.33 15.35
N VAL A 169 -8.94 -19.67 14.85
CA VAL A 169 -10.22 -19.19 15.37
C VAL A 169 -10.50 -19.79 16.74
N GLU A 170 -10.22 -21.08 16.95
CA GLU A 170 -10.33 -21.74 18.26
C GLU A 170 -9.38 -21.13 19.28
N ALA A 171 -8.13 -20.90 18.90
CA ALA A 171 -7.15 -20.23 19.74
C ALA A 171 -7.55 -18.79 20.11
N GLN A 172 -8.25 -18.07 19.22
CA GLN A 172 -8.77 -16.74 19.50
C GLN A 172 -10.06 -16.77 20.35
N LYS A 173 -10.96 -17.72 20.13
CA LYS A 173 -12.16 -17.93 20.96
C LYS A 173 -11.79 -18.31 22.39
N ALA A 174 -10.74 -19.11 22.58
CA ALA A 174 -10.19 -19.38 23.91
C ALA A 174 -9.71 -18.11 24.64
N LYS A 175 -9.45 -17.03 23.89
CA LYS A 175 -9.00 -15.72 24.39
C LYS A 175 -10.08 -14.64 24.38
N SER A 176 -11.32 -14.93 23.93
CA SER A 176 -12.36 -13.91 23.69
C SER A 176 -12.99 -13.31 24.96
N GLY A 177 -12.51 -13.68 26.15
CA GLY A 177 -12.88 -13.09 27.44
C GLY A 177 -11.79 -12.24 28.10
N MET A 178 -10.64 -12.04 27.45
CA MET A 178 -9.51 -11.31 28.05
C MET A 178 -9.75 -9.80 28.15
N THR A 179 -9.46 -9.26 29.32
CA THR A 179 -9.41 -7.82 29.61
C THR A 179 -8.36 -7.12 28.75
N GLN A 180 -8.52 -5.83 28.45
CA GLN A 180 -7.56 -5.06 27.62
C GLN A 180 -6.10 -5.16 28.12
N LYS A 181 -5.91 -5.26 29.44
CA LYS A 181 -4.61 -5.45 30.09
C LYS A 181 -4.01 -6.83 29.83
N GLU A 182 -4.85 -7.87 29.79
CA GLU A 182 -4.45 -9.24 29.49
C GLU A 182 -4.12 -9.41 28.01
N ARG A 183 -4.88 -8.76 27.12
CA ARG A 183 -4.57 -8.70 25.69
C ARG A 183 -3.23 -8.01 25.42
N PHE A 184 -2.93 -6.94 26.15
CA PHE A 184 -1.64 -6.24 26.04
C PHE A 184 -0.48 -7.10 26.55
N ASN A 185 -0.64 -7.77 27.69
CA ASN A 185 0.36 -8.70 28.21
C ASN A 185 0.57 -9.93 27.32
N ASP A 186 -0.49 -10.47 26.71
CA ASP A 186 -0.41 -11.58 25.75
C ASP A 186 0.21 -11.15 24.42
N ALA A 187 -0.09 -9.94 23.93
CA ALA A 187 0.58 -9.37 22.76
C ALA A 187 2.08 -9.16 23.04
N MET A 188 2.43 -8.66 24.23
CA MET A 188 3.81 -8.43 24.64
C MET A 188 4.57 -9.75 24.88
N SER A 189 3.90 -10.78 25.41
CA SER A 189 4.47 -12.12 25.55
C SER A 189 4.67 -12.79 24.19
N GLY A 190 3.75 -12.58 23.25
CA GLY A 190 3.88 -12.98 21.85
C GLY A 190 5.05 -12.29 21.16
N LEU A 191 5.19 -10.98 21.34
CA LEU A 191 6.34 -10.20 20.87
C LEU A 191 7.65 -10.73 21.45
N ARG A 192 7.66 -11.14 22.73
CA ARG A 192 8.83 -11.76 23.35
C ARG A 192 9.10 -13.17 22.81
N LYS A 193 8.07 -13.96 22.51
CA LYS A 193 8.18 -15.28 21.90
C LYS A 193 8.74 -15.21 20.48
N TYR A 194 8.35 -14.17 19.72
CA TYR A 194 8.75 -13.96 18.34
C TYR A 194 9.75 -12.79 18.17
N TRP A 195 10.53 -12.48 19.22
CA TRP A 195 11.35 -11.26 19.26
C TRP A 195 12.43 -11.27 18.19
N ILE A 196 13.00 -12.44 17.88
CA ILE A 196 14.00 -12.61 16.83
C ILE A 196 13.39 -12.30 15.47
N GLN A 197 12.18 -12.78 15.17
CA GLN A 197 11.51 -12.46 13.90
C GLN A 197 11.22 -10.95 13.79
N VAL A 198 10.81 -10.31 14.89
CA VAL A 198 10.57 -8.86 14.92
C VAL A 198 11.86 -8.09 14.68
N VAL A 199 12.96 -8.46 15.35
CA VAL A 199 14.27 -7.80 15.18
C VAL A 199 14.77 -7.97 13.75
N ILE A 200 14.69 -9.18 13.18
CA ILE A 200 15.06 -9.42 11.78
C ILE A 200 14.21 -8.54 10.86
N GLY A 201 12.90 -8.48 11.07
CA GLY A 201 12.00 -7.64 10.28
C GLY A 201 12.37 -6.15 10.36
N VAL A 202 12.64 -5.63 11.56
CA VAL A 202 13.03 -4.23 11.77
C VAL A 202 14.38 -3.92 11.12
N VAL A 203 15.39 -4.79 11.31
CA VAL A 203 16.71 -4.60 10.71
C VAL A 203 16.63 -4.62 9.18
N LEU A 204 15.86 -5.55 8.59
CA LEU A 204 15.65 -5.60 7.14
C LEU A 204 15.00 -4.32 6.61
N GLN A 205 14.01 -3.77 7.32
CA GLN A 205 13.37 -2.49 6.95
C GLN A 205 14.35 -1.30 7.07
N ILE A 206 15.18 -1.27 8.11
CA ILE A 206 16.23 -0.25 8.25
C ILE A 206 17.24 -0.35 7.10
N CYS A 207 17.73 -1.56 6.79
CA CYS A 207 18.63 -1.80 5.67
C CYS A 207 18.01 -1.38 4.33
N GLN A 208 16.70 -1.64 4.14
CA GLN A 208 15.99 -1.20 2.94
C GLN A 208 16.01 0.32 2.80
N GLN A 209 15.77 1.08 3.89
CA GLN A 209 15.81 2.54 3.84
C GLN A 209 17.24 3.10 3.71
N LEU A 210 18.22 2.49 4.38
CA LEU A 210 19.63 2.88 4.32
C LEU A 210 20.30 2.57 2.98
N SER A 211 19.69 1.74 2.13
CA SER A 211 20.13 1.55 0.75
C SER A 211 20.18 2.86 -0.06
N GLY A 212 19.48 3.91 0.41
CA GLY A 212 19.46 5.21 -0.24
C GLY A 212 18.53 5.28 -1.44
N ILE A 213 17.73 4.24 -1.71
CA ILE A 213 16.83 4.20 -2.88
C ILE A 213 15.87 5.40 -2.91
N ASN A 214 15.34 5.82 -1.77
CA ASN A 214 14.46 7.00 -1.69
C ASN A 214 15.19 8.31 -2.01
N ALA A 215 16.48 8.42 -1.66
CA ALA A 215 17.28 9.59 -2.01
C ALA A 215 17.47 9.67 -3.54
N VAL A 216 17.71 8.54 -4.20
CA VAL A 216 17.76 8.47 -5.67
C VAL A 216 16.41 8.84 -6.27
N ILE A 217 15.31 8.27 -5.78
CA ILE A 217 13.96 8.57 -6.29
C ILE A 217 13.64 10.07 -6.16
N PHE A 218 13.85 10.70 -5.01
CA PHE A 218 13.46 12.10 -4.81
C PHE A 218 14.44 13.11 -5.43
N TYR A 219 15.73 12.80 -5.51
CA TYR A 219 16.76 13.76 -5.90
C TYR A 219 17.51 13.35 -7.18
N GLN A 220 17.04 12.37 -7.95
CA GLN A 220 17.70 11.92 -9.18
C GLN A 220 18.03 13.08 -10.14
N THR A 221 17.11 14.02 -10.35
CA THR A 221 17.34 15.16 -11.26
C THR A 221 18.50 16.01 -10.77
N THR A 222 18.57 16.27 -9.46
CA THR A 222 19.66 17.02 -8.84
C THR A 222 20.99 16.26 -8.90
N ILE A 223 20.95 14.94 -8.69
CA ILE A 223 22.14 14.06 -8.75
C ILE A 223 22.70 14.02 -10.18
N PHE A 224 21.84 13.83 -11.19
CA PHE A 224 22.26 13.79 -12.59
C PHE A 224 22.75 15.16 -13.09
N GLN A 225 22.14 16.25 -12.64
CA GLN A 225 22.65 17.61 -12.89
C GLN A 225 24.05 17.80 -12.27
N ALA A 226 24.25 17.38 -11.02
CA ALA A 226 25.55 17.46 -10.36
C ALA A 226 26.62 16.58 -11.04
N ALA A 227 26.22 15.48 -11.67
CA ALA A 227 27.09 14.62 -12.46
C ALA A 227 27.39 15.16 -13.88
N GLY A 228 26.82 16.30 -14.26
CA GLY A 228 27.07 16.96 -15.56
C GLY A 228 26.19 16.49 -16.71
N ILE A 229 25.14 15.70 -16.45
CA ILE A 229 24.16 15.29 -17.47
C ILE A 229 23.15 16.44 -17.67
N SER A 230 22.95 16.87 -18.91
CA SER A 230 22.09 18.01 -19.25
C SER A 230 20.60 17.67 -19.12
N ASN A 231 19.80 18.64 -18.65
CA ASN A 231 18.34 18.53 -18.42
C ASN A 231 17.48 18.24 -19.68
N LYS A 232 18.09 18.17 -20.87
CA LYS A 232 17.40 17.77 -22.12
C LYS A 232 17.35 16.25 -22.32
N GLU A 233 18.25 15.50 -21.70
CA GLU A 233 18.45 14.06 -21.95
C GLU A 233 17.92 13.16 -20.82
N THR A 234 17.42 13.77 -19.75
CA THR A 234 16.76 13.14 -18.60
C THR A 234 15.34 13.67 -18.45
#